data_AF-A0AAJ5BHS2-F1
#
_entry.id   AF-A0AAJ5BHS2-F1
#
_cell.length_a   1.000
_cell.length_b   1.000
_cell.length_c   1.000
_cell.angle_alpha   90.00
_cell.angle_beta   90.00
_cell.angle_gamma   90.00
#
_symmetry.space_group_name_H-M   'P 1'
#
loop_
_entity.id
_entity.type
_entity.pdbx_description
1 polymer ?
#
loop_
_entity_poly.entity_id
_entity_poly.type
_entity_poly.pdbx_seq_one_letter_code
_entity_poly.pdbx_strand_id
1 'polypeptide(L)'
;MKVSTTLAALLLTFSVGSAYAATQVTSQQASQLQSMGSISKSVQAIDLDDAVNALAKQAESENASYYRVIAAESPDNSNSWHVSAEIYR
;
A
#
# COMPACT_ATOMS: atom_id res chain seq x y z
N MET A 1 -11.76 8.23 -45.12
CA MET A 1 -10.98 7.33 -44.25
C MET A 1 -9.61 7.98 -44.06
N LYS A 2 -9.08 8.32 -42.87
CA LYS A 2 -9.34 7.94 -41.49
C LYS A 2 -9.12 9.17 -40.60
N VAL A 3 -9.98 9.33 -39.61
CA VAL A 3 -9.95 10.38 -38.58
C VAL A 3 -8.66 10.32 -37.78
N SER A 4 -8.04 11.48 -37.61
CA SER A 4 -6.91 11.75 -36.71
C SER A 4 -7.36 11.62 -35.26
N THR A 5 -6.71 10.78 -34.46
CA THR A 5 -7.02 10.66 -33.03
C THR A 5 -5.82 11.12 -32.20
N THR A 6 -5.97 12.33 -31.70
CA THR A 6 -5.36 12.99 -30.53
C THR A 6 -4.65 12.06 -29.55
N LEU A 7 -3.34 12.31 -29.40
CA LEU A 7 -2.51 11.78 -28.32
C LEU A 7 -2.79 12.61 -27.05
N ALA A 8 -3.59 12.06 -26.13
CA ALA A 8 -3.86 12.69 -24.85
C ALA A 8 -2.62 12.57 -23.95
N ALA A 9 -1.95 13.70 -23.69
CA ALA A 9 -0.87 13.78 -22.72
C ALA A 9 -1.45 13.57 -21.30
N LEU A 10 -0.96 12.55 -20.62
CA LEU A 10 -1.37 12.22 -19.26
C LEU A 10 -0.82 13.28 -18.29
N LEU A 11 -1.73 13.98 -17.60
CA LEU A 11 -1.47 15.05 -16.64
C LEU A 11 -0.59 14.56 -15.47
N LEU A 12 0.46 15.33 -15.18
CA LEU A 12 1.30 15.17 -13.99
C LEU A 12 0.48 15.47 -12.73
N THR A 13 0.16 14.45 -11.94
CA THR A 13 -0.47 14.63 -10.62
C THR A 13 0.60 14.95 -9.58
N PHE A 14 0.74 16.24 -9.24
CA PHE A 14 1.43 16.68 -8.03
C PHE A 14 0.49 16.43 -6.83
N SER A 15 0.68 15.31 -6.13
CA SER A 15 0.01 15.05 -4.86
C SER A 15 0.78 15.74 -3.73
N VAL A 16 0.16 16.73 -3.11
CA VAL A 16 0.65 17.39 -1.89
C VAL A 16 0.41 16.43 -0.72
N GLY A 17 1.47 15.78 -0.25
CA GLY A 17 1.40 14.85 0.88
C GLY A 17 1.07 15.60 2.17
N SER A 18 -0.19 15.56 2.57
CA SER A 18 -0.54 15.83 3.97
C SER A 18 -0.30 14.51 4.73
N ALA A 19 0.49 14.58 5.81
CA ALA A 19 0.96 13.42 6.58
C ALA A 19 -0.19 12.71 7.32
N TYR A 20 -1.07 12.06 6.56
CA TYR A 20 -2.12 11.20 7.06
C TYR A 20 -1.61 9.77 7.15
N ALA A 21 -2.09 9.05 8.17
CA ALA A 21 -1.78 7.64 8.29
C ALA A 21 -2.34 6.87 7.08
N ALA A 22 -1.57 5.94 6.53
CA ALA A 22 -2.05 5.14 5.39
C ALA A 22 -3.30 4.35 5.82
N THR A 23 -4.34 4.34 4.99
CA THR A 23 -5.62 3.71 5.34
C THR A 23 -5.68 2.29 4.79
N GLN A 24 -6.07 1.32 5.64
CA GLN A 24 -6.28 -0.05 5.19
C GLN A 24 -7.54 -0.15 4.32
N VAL A 25 -7.44 -0.81 3.17
CA VAL A 25 -8.55 -1.00 2.24
C VAL A 25 -8.81 -2.47 1.94
N THR A 26 -10.05 -2.77 1.59
CA THR A 26 -10.47 -4.07 1.06
C THR A 26 -10.04 -4.22 -0.40
N SER A 27 -10.05 -5.45 -0.91
CA SER A 27 -9.78 -5.71 -2.34
C SER A 27 -10.76 -4.97 -3.27
N GLN A 28 -12.04 -4.85 -2.88
CA GLN A 28 -13.04 -4.11 -3.66
C GLN A 28 -12.71 -2.61 -3.73
N GLN A 29 -12.36 -1.99 -2.61
CA GLN A 29 -11.94 -0.57 -2.60
C GLN A 29 -10.65 -0.37 -3.39
N ALA A 30 -9.67 -1.28 -3.23
CA ALA A 30 -8.40 -1.23 -3.94
C ALA A 30 -8.54 -1.28 -5.48
N SER A 31 -9.59 -1.93 -6.01
CA SER A 31 -9.84 -1.99 -7.45
C SER A 31 -10.06 -0.64 -8.13
N GLN A 32 -10.37 0.40 -7.36
CA GLN A 32 -10.58 1.77 -7.85
C GLN A 32 -9.37 2.68 -7.62
N LEU A 33 -8.31 2.16 -6.99
CA LEU A 33 -7.11 2.91 -6.63
C LEU A 33 -5.96 2.64 -7.59
N GLN A 34 -4.99 3.55 -7.65
CA GLN A 34 -3.80 3.34 -8.46
C GLN A 34 -2.77 2.54 -7.68
N SER A 35 -2.46 1.32 -8.15
CA SER A 35 -1.41 0.48 -7.56
C SER A 35 -0.05 1.16 -7.64
N MET A 36 0.67 1.14 -6.52
CA MET A 36 2.05 1.61 -6.38
C MET A 36 3.06 0.46 -6.23
N GLY A 37 2.58 -0.77 -6.12
CA GLY A 37 3.40 -1.97 -5.91
C GLY A 37 3.08 -2.66 -4.60
N SER A 38 4.07 -3.37 -4.06
CA SER A 38 3.96 -4.10 -2.79
C SER A 38 5.17 -3.85 -1.91
N ILE A 39 4.92 -3.90 -0.62
CA ILE A 39 5.92 -3.77 0.45
C ILE A 39 5.91 -5.05 1.28
N SER A 40 7.08 -5.42 1.79
CA SER A 40 7.26 -6.52 2.73
C SER A 40 8.23 -6.12 3.82
N LYS A 41 8.04 -6.65 5.03
CA LYS A 41 8.89 -6.38 6.17
C LYS A 41 8.81 -7.49 7.20
N SER A 42 9.94 -7.76 7.84
CA SER A 42 10.00 -8.53 9.07
C SER A 42 10.03 -7.57 10.27
N VAL A 43 9.13 -7.77 11.23
CA VAL A 43 8.95 -6.89 12.39
C VAL A 43 8.82 -7.72 13.67
N GLN A 44 9.39 -7.21 14.77
CA GLN A 44 9.08 -7.75 16.09
C GLN A 44 7.80 -7.11 16.61
N ALA A 45 6.77 -7.92 16.85
CA ALA A 45 5.46 -7.47 17.28
C ALA A 45 4.89 -8.41 18.33
N ILE A 46 4.09 -7.87 19.26
CA ILE A 46 3.46 -8.67 20.31
C ILE A 46 2.26 -9.44 19.73
N ASP A 47 1.57 -8.81 18.79
CA ASP A 47 0.40 -9.35 18.10
C ASP A 47 0.40 -8.97 16.60
N LEU A 48 -0.64 -9.45 15.91
CA LEU A 48 -0.85 -9.18 14.49
C LEU A 48 -1.10 -7.68 14.22
N ASP A 49 -1.81 -6.99 15.11
CA ASP A 49 -2.17 -5.57 14.93
C ASP A 49 -0.91 -4.69 14.94
N ASP A 50 0.01 -4.94 15.87
CA ASP A 50 1.33 -4.30 15.90
C ASP A 50 2.11 -4.53 14.59
N ALA A 51 2.07 -5.75 14.06
CA ALA A 51 2.73 -6.10 12.82
C ALA A 51 2.10 -5.38 11.61
N VAL A 52 0.76 -5.31 11.55
CA VAL A 52 0.01 -4.60 10.50
C VAL A 52 0.24 -3.09 10.59
N ASN A 53 0.30 -2.52 11.79
CA ASN A 53 0.63 -1.10 12.00
C ASN A 53 2.02 -0.74 11.45
N ALA A 54 2.96 -1.69 11.42
CA ALA A 54 4.27 -1.48 10.81
C ALA A 54 4.16 -1.33 9.28
N LEU A 55 3.22 -2.01 8.62
CA LEU A 55 2.93 -1.84 7.20
C LEU A 55 2.33 -0.47 6.90
N ALA A 56 1.43 0.04 7.74
CA ALA A 56 0.85 1.38 7.57
C ALA A 56 1.94 2.47 7.55
N LYS A 57 2.85 2.43 8.53
CA LYS A 57 4.00 3.34 8.61
C LYS A 57 4.94 3.22 7.40
N GLN A 58 5.14 2.00 6.90
CA GLN A 58 5.95 1.79 5.70
C GLN A 58 5.24 2.31 4.45
N ALA A 59 3.94 2.10 4.31
CA ALA A 59 3.15 2.66 3.22
C ALA A 59 3.21 4.19 3.20
N GLU A 60 3.12 4.85 4.37
CA GLU A 60 3.33 6.30 4.51
C GLU A 60 4.72 6.75 4.04
N SER A 61 5.76 6.01 4.42
CA SER A 61 7.14 6.26 3.96
C SER A 61 7.29 6.13 2.44
N GLU A 62 6.53 5.24 1.82
CA GLU A 62 6.45 5.06 0.36
C GLU A 62 5.50 6.07 -0.31
N ASN A 63 4.98 7.06 0.42
CA ASN A 63 4.01 8.06 -0.03
C ASN A 63 2.69 7.44 -0.55
N ALA A 64 2.32 6.27 -0.04
CA ALA A 64 1.04 5.63 -0.32
C ALA A 64 -0.04 6.15 0.63
N SER A 65 -1.23 6.42 0.09
CA SER A 65 -2.40 6.85 0.89
C SER A 65 -3.20 5.66 1.41
N TYR A 66 -3.07 4.50 0.76
CA TYR A 66 -3.81 3.29 1.08
C TYR A 66 -2.91 2.05 1.05
N TYR A 67 -3.27 1.05 1.83
CA TYR A 67 -2.60 -0.25 1.80
C TYR A 67 -3.59 -1.40 1.98
N ARG A 68 -3.21 -2.59 1.52
CA ARG A 68 -3.97 -3.83 1.71
C ARG A 68 -3.02 -4.92 2.13
N VAL A 69 -3.20 -5.44 3.35
CA VAL A 69 -2.44 -6.59 3.84
C VAL A 69 -2.74 -7.80 2.96
N ILE A 70 -1.70 -8.45 2.45
CA ILE A 70 -1.81 -9.65 1.59
C ILE A 70 -1.16 -10.88 2.23
N ALA A 71 -0.24 -10.70 3.18
CA ALA A 71 0.34 -11.78 3.98
C ALA A 71 0.73 -11.25 5.36
N ALA A 72 0.52 -12.07 6.38
CA ALA A 72 1.03 -11.86 7.73
C ALA A 72 1.23 -13.22 8.37
N GLU A 73 2.49 -13.58 8.59
CA GLU A 73 2.89 -14.89 9.12
C GLU A 73 3.93 -14.72 10.22
N SER A 74 3.87 -15.58 11.24
CA SER A 74 4.85 -15.61 12.32
C SER A 74 5.51 -16.99 12.33
N PRO A 75 6.77 -17.11 11.90
CA PRO A 75 7.49 -18.37 12.01
C PRO A 75 7.73 -18.71 13.49
N ASP A 76 7.44 -19.97 13.83
CA ASP A 76 7.85 -20.63 15.07
C ASP A 76 7.28 -20.06 16.38
N ASN A 77 6.06 -19.51 16.36
CA ASN A 77 5.41 -18.91 17.55
C ASN A 77 6.28 -17.83 18.22
N SER A 78 7.20 -17.24 17.47
CA SER A 78 8.07 -16.17 17.93
C SER A 78 7.35 -14.82 17.81
N ASN A 79 7.84 -13.80 18.51
CA ASN A 79 7.39 -12.42 18.29
C ASN A 79 7.87 -11.83 16.95
N SER A 80 8.36 -12.66 16.02
CA SER A 80 8.75 -12.23 14.67
C SER A 80 7.60 -12.45 13.70
N TRP A 81 7.27 -11.40 12.98
CA TRP A 81 6.23 -11.39 11.96
C TRP A 81 6.83 -11.01 10.61
N HIS A 82 6.56 -11.81 9.59
CA HIS A 82 6.75 -11.43 8.20
C HIS A 82 5.41 -10.95 7.65
N VAL A 83 5.36 -9.67 7.28
CA VAL A 83 4.15 -9.01 6.80
C VAL A 83 4.38 -8.43 5.42
N SER A 84 3.36 -8.50 4.57
CA SER A 84 3.37 -7.92 3.23
C SER A 84 2.05 -7.23 2.91
N ALA A 85 2.12 -6.11 2.21
CA ALA A 85 0.96 -5.37 1.74
C ALA A 85 1.14 -4.87 0.30
N GLU A 86 0.03 -4.76 -0.42
CA GLU A 86 -0.04 -3.91 -1.60
C GLU A 86 -0.30 -2.47 -1.18
N ILE A 87 0.28 -1.51 -1.90
CA ILE A 87 0.17 -0.08 -1.62
C ILE A 87 -0.45 0.66 -2.81
N TYR A 88 -1.21 1.71 -2.51
CA TYR A 88 -1.96 2.47 -3.51
C TYR A 88 -2.00 3.96 -3.21
N ARG A 89 -2.27 4.73 -4.27
CA ARG A 89 -2.61 6.15 -4.24
C ARG A 89 -4.02 6.40 -4.75
#